data_AF-A0A932X1T2-F1
#
_entry.id   AF-A0A932X1T2-F1
#
_cell.length_a   1.000
_cell.length_b   1.000
_cell.length_c   1.000
_cell.angle_alpha   90.00
_cell.angle_beta   90.00
_cell.angle_gamma   90.00
#
_symmetry.space_group_name_H-M   'P 1'
#
loop_
_entity.id
_entity.type
_entity.pdbx_description
1 polymer ?
#
loop_
_entity_poly.entity_id
_entity_poly.type
_entity_poly.pdbx_seq_one_letter_code
_entity_poly.pdbx_strand_id
1 'polypeptide(L)'
;MKSIVTIVAVLAVLGAAIYFVAAPSSGGAQHGQGVSESAPVVAIRDLTANPQAYEGKEVVVKGKMAEQCPTTGCWGVINDGTGAVRFDSAASGWALPTGQMGKQMTVRGIVSVNETGTPEIAAVGARL
;
A
#
# COMPACT_ATOMS: atom_id res chain seq x y z
N MET A 1 4.01 -48.77 22.84
CA MET A 1 5.17 -47.85 22.73
C MET A 1 5.22 -47.12 21.38
N LYS A 2 5.10 -47.80 20.23
CA LYS A 2 5.06 -47.16 18.88
C LYS A 2 3.90 -46.16 18.68
N SER A 3 2.69 -46.49 19.16
CA SER A 3 1.49 -45.66 18.95
C SER A 3 1.48 -44.34 19.74
N ILE A 4 2.23 -44.23 20.83
CA ILE A 4 2.32 -43.01 21.65
C ILE A 4 3.24 -41.99 20.97
N VAL A 5 4.32 -42.45 20.34
CA VAL A 5 5.26 -41.59 19.58
C VAL A 5 4.59 -40.97 18.35
N THR A 6 3.72 -41.73 17.67
CA THR A 6 2.98 -41.24 16.50
C THR A 6 1.95 -40.16 16.87
N ILE A 7 1.27 -40.31 18.01
CA ILE A 7 0.27 -39.32 18.47
C ILE A 7 0.93 -38.00 18.88
N VAL A 8 2.08 -38.06 19.56
CA VAL A 8 2.84 -36.85 19.94
C VAL A 8 3.42 -36.14 18.71
N ALA A 9 3.91 -36.89 17.72
CA ALA A 9 4.40 -36.32 16.47
C ALA A 9 3.28 -35.64 15.65
N VAL A 10 2.09 -36.22 15.58
CA VAL A 10 0.94 -35.64 14.87
C VAL A 10 0.42 -34.38 15.59
N LEU A 11 0.38 -34.38 16.93
CA LEU A 11 -0.01 -33.20 17.70
C LEU A 11 1.02 -32.06 17.60
N ALA A 12 2.31 -32.37 17.51
CA ALA A 12 3.35 -31.36 17.29
C ALA A 12 3.29 -30.74 15.89
N VAL A 13 3.00 -31.53 14.85
CA VAL A 13 2.82 -31.04 13.47
C VAL A 13 1.55 -30.21 13.34
N LEU A 14 0.45 -30.62 13.99
CA LEU A 14 -0.79 -29.84 14.02
C LEU A 14 -0.63 -28.54 14.81
N GLY A 15 0.07 -28.55 15.95
CA GLY A 15 0.38 -27.36 16.73
C GLY A 15 1.23 -26.32 15.97
N ALA A 16 2.19 -26.78 15.16
CA ALA A 16 3.02 -25.92 14.33
C ALA A 16 2.26 -25.31 13.15
N ALA A 17 1.30 -26.03 12.57
CA ALA A 17 0.44 -25.51 11.50
C ALA A 17 -0.50 -24.39 11.98
N ILE A 18 -0.95 -24.44 13.24
CA ILE A 18 -1.82 -23.41 13.84
C ILE A 18 -1.03 -22.14 14.17
N TYR A 19 0.26 -22.25 14.50
CA TYR A 19 1.12 -21.09 14.80
C TYR A 19 1.46 -20.24 13.57
N PHE A 20 1.51 -20.83 12.37
CA PHE A 20 1.83 -20.08 11.14
C PHE A 20 0.69 -19.17 10.63
N VAL A 21 -0.56 -19.45 11.02
CA VAL A 21 -1.74 -18.69 10.57
C VAL A 21 -1.97 -17.44 11.42
N ALA A 22 -1.36 -17.36 12.61
CA ALA A 22 -1.53 -16.25 13.55
C ALA A 22 -0.34 -15.29 13.61
N ALA A 23 0.54 -15.29 12.59
CA ALA A 23 1.57 -14.26 12.52
C ALA A 23 0.89 -12.90 12.27
N PRO A 24 0.97 -11.94 13.22
CA PRO A 24 0.45 -10.61 12.98
C PRO A 24 1.26 -10.02 11.82
N SER A 25 0.58 -9.70 10.73
CA SER A 25 1.18 -8.96 9.63
C SER A 25 1.80 -7.69 10.22
N SER A 26 3.12 -7.59 10.21
CA SER A 26 3.92 -6.46 10.68
C SER A 26 3.76 -5.21 9.80
N GLY A 27 2.55 -4.95 9.30
CA GLY A 27 2.20 -3.82 8.46
C GLY A 27 1.66 -2.69 9.33
N GLY A 28 2.16 -1.48 9.12
CA GLY A 28 1.69 -0.30 9.86
C GLY A 28 0.24 0.07 9.55
N ALA A 29 -0.18 1.25 10.02
CA ALA A 29 -1.59 1.62 10.06
C ALA A 29 -2.21 1.67 8.66
N GLN A 30 -3.31 0.93 8.46
CA GLN A 30 -4.02 0.83 7.19
C GLN A 30 -5.12 1.89 7.11
N HIS A 31 -5.30 2.48 5.94
CA HIS A 31 -6.31 3.49 5.63
C HIS A 31 -7.06 3.15 4.34
N GLY A 32 -8.33 3.55 4.25
CA GLY A 32 -9.20 3.14 3.15
C GLY A 32 -9.36 1.63 3.10
N GLN A 33 -9.16 1.03 1.93
CA GLN A 33 -9.13 -0.42 1.76
C GLN A 33 -7.78 -1.05 2.14
N GLY A 34 -6.83 -0.26 2.64
CA GLY A 34 -5.46 -0.69 2.91
C GLY A 34 -4.66 -1.00 1.65
N VAL A 35 -3.48 -1.59 1.85
CA VAL A 35 -2.58 -2.03 0.78
C VAL A 35 -2.63 -3.55 0.67
N SER A 36 -3.23 -4.05 -0.40
CA SER A 36 -3.15 -5.47 -0.78
C SER A 36 -1.81 -5.77 -1.45
N GLU A 37 -1.27 -6.97 -1.24
CA GLU A 37 -0.05 -7.44 -1.90
C GLU A 37 -0.28 -7.94 -3.34
N SER A 38 -1.53 -7.96 -3.81
CA SER A 38 -1.88 -8.42 -5.16
C SER A 38 -1.53 -7.43 -6.27
N ALA A 39 -1.43 -6.13 -5.96
CA ALA A 39 -1.15 -5.09 -6.95
C ALA A 39 0.37 -4.87 -7.10
N PRO A 40 0.87 -4.63 -8.33
CA PRO A 40 2.30 -4.48 -8.58
C PRO A 40 2.85 -3.21 -7.92
N VAL A 41 4.05 -3.33 -7.33
CA VAL A 41 4.80 -2.16 -6.85
C VAL A 41 5.49 -1.50 -8.05
N VAL A 42 5.23 -0.22 -8.26
CA VAL A 42 5.75 0.57 -9.39
C VAL A 42 6.57 1.75 -8.86
N ALA A 43 7.71 2.03 -9.49
CA ALA A 43 8.50 3.22 -9.19
C ALA A 43 7.84 4.46 -9.78
N ILE A 44 7.91 5.59 -9.08
CA ILE A 44 7.26 6.83 -9.52
C ILE A 44 7.86 7.33 -10.84
N ARG A 45 9.17 7.15 -11.04
CA ARG A 45 9.81 7.46 -12.32
C ARG A 45 9.11 6.77 -13.51
N ASP A 46 8.71 5.52 -13.36
CA ASP A 46 8.08 4.76 -14.45
C ASP A 46 6.67 5.28 -14.76
N LEU A 47 5.93 5.70 -13.72
CA LEU A 47 4.65 6.39 -13.88
C LEU A 47 4.81 7.71 -14.62
N THR A 48 5.83 8.51 -14.26
CA THR A 48 6.07 9.81 -14.90
C THR A 48 6.66 9.71 -16.30
N ALA A 49 7.44 8.66 -16.58
CA ALA A 49 8.07 8.46 -17.88
C ALA A 49 7.10 7.89 -18.93
N ASN A 50 6.17 7.02 -18.51
CA ASN A 50 5.20 6.38 -19.40
C ASN A 50 3.79 6.35 -18.79
N PRO A 51 3.18 7.50 -18.47
CA PRO A 51 1.92 7.57 -17.72
C PRO A 51 0.76 6.82 -18.40
N GLN A 52 0.68 6.92 -19.73
CA GLN A 52 -0.31 6.24 -20.55
C GLN A 52 -0.23 4.70 -20.46
N ALA A 53 0.94 4.13 -20.17
CA ALA A 53 1.08 2.69 -19.99
C ALA A 53 0.47 2.19 -18.67
N TYR A 54 0.19 3.09 -17.73
CA TYR A 54 -0.35 2.79 -16.41
C TYR A 54 -1.77 3.30 -16.20
N GLU A 55 -2.28 4.17 -17.06
CA GLU A 55 -3.64 4.70 -16.98
C GLU A 55 -4.69 3.58 -16.82
N GLY A 56 -5.57 3.74 -15.84
CA GLY A 56 -6.60 2.78 -15.47
C GLY A 56 -6.11 1.53 -14.73
N LYS A 57 -4.79 1.37 -14.54
CA LYS A 57 -4.23 0.23 -13.80
C LYS A 57 -4.12 0.53 -12.32
N GLU A 58 -4.35 -0.51 -11.52
CA GLU A 58 -4.07 -0.48 -10.09
C GLU A 58 -2.58 -0.71 -9.83
N VAL A 59 -1.99 0.17 -9.02
CA VAL A 59 -0.56 0.12 -8.67
C VAL A 59 -0.37 0.36 -7.17
N VAL A 60 0.81 -0.03 -6.69
CA VAL A 60 1.30 0.32 -5.36
C VAL A 60 2.56 1.16 -5.50
N VAL A 61 2.60 2.31 -4.85
CA VAL A 61 3.79 3.17 -4.76
C VAL A 61 4.27 3.26 -3.32
N LYS A 62 5.58 3.27 -3.11
CA LYS A 62 6.21 3.35 -1.79
C LYS A 62 7.13 4.56 -1.76
N GLY A 63 6.96 5.43 -0.78
CA GLY A 63 7.76 6.64 -0.69
C GLY A 63 7.51 7.41 0.59
N LYS A 64 8.13 8.57 0.69
CA LYS A 64 7.90 9.52 1.77
C LYS A 64 6.85 10.53 1.37
N MET A 65 6.02 10.96 2.32
CA MET A 65 5.12 12.07 2.07
C MET A 65 5.92 13.36 1.90
N ALA A 66 5.87 13.94 0.71
CA ALA A 66 6.47 15.23 0.38
C ALA A 66 5.52 16.38 0.72
N GLU A 67 4.24 16.23 0.40
CA GLU A 67 3.20 17.24 0.67
C GLU A 67 1.88 16.59 1.05
N GLN A 68 1.09 17.25 1.88
CA GLN A 68 -0.17 16.74 2.42
C GLN A 68 -1.18 17.88 2.46
N CYS A 69 -2.43 17.59 2.11
CA CYS A 69 -3.52 18.54 2.29
C CYS A 69 -3.65 18.96 3.76
N PRO A 70 -3.49 20.26 4.10
CA PRO A 70 -3.50 20.72 5.49
C PRO A 70 -4.89 20.69 6.13
N THR A 71 -5.95 20.69 5.30
CA THR A 71 -7.33 20.84 5.77
C THR A 71 -8.00 19.49 6.00
N THR A 72 -8.15 18.69 4.94
CA THR A 72 -8.94 17.45 4.96
C THR A 72 -8.10 16.20 4.90
N GLY A 73 -6.79 16.29 4.60
CA GLY A 73 -5.91 15.13 4.46
C GLY A 73 -6.29 14.16 3.33
N CYS A 74 -7.16 14.59 2.40
CA CYS A 74 -7.70 13.75 1.32
C CYS A 74 -6.81 13.70 0.08
N TRP A 75 -5.70 14.41 0.06
CA TRP A 75 -4.70 14.32 -1.00
C TRP A 75 -3.31 14.53 -0.42
N GLY A 76 -2.31 14.03 -1.13
CA GLY A 76 -0.90 14.25 -0.82
C GLY A 76 -0.01 14.05 -2.03
N VAL A 77 1.28 14.29 -1.84
CA VAL A 77 2.34 14.02 -2.81
C VAL A 77 3.31 13.05 -2.16
N ILE A 78 3.53 11.91 -2.80
CA ILE A 78 4.49 10.89 -2.36
C ILE A 78 5.73 10.95 -3.24
N ASN A 79 6.90 10.80 -2.64
CA ASN A 79 8.19 10.80 -3.31
C ASN A 79 9.01 9.56 -2.93
N ASP A 80 9.46 8.79 -3.91
CA ASP A 80 10.20 7.54 -3.72
C ASP A 80 11.72 7.70 -3.94
N GLY A 81 12.20 8.94 -4.11
CA GLY A 81 13.57 9.29 -4.47
C GLY A 81 13.83 9.32 -5.97
N THR A 82 12.96 8.72 -6.78
CA THR A 82 13.06 8.70 -8.26
C THR A 82 12.12 9.71 -8.93
N GLY A 83 11.06 10.10 -8.24
CA GLY A 83 10.12 11.13 -8.66
C GLY A 83 9.11 11.44 -7.56
N ALA A 84 8.15 12.30 -7.87
CA ALA A 84 7.02 12.60 -7.01
C ALA A 84 5.70 12.47 -7.79
N VAL A 85 4.67 11.95 -7.14
CA VAL A 85 3.34 11.82 -7.74
C VAL A 85 2.28 12.22 -6.72
N ARG A 86 1.24 12.91 -7.20
CA ARG A 86 0.08 13.25 -6.40
C ARG A 86 -0.82 12.01 -6.26
N PHE A 87 -1.40 11.86 -5.08
CA PHE A 87 -2.49 10.92 -4.87
C PHE A 87 -3.68 11.65 -4.23
N ASP A 88 -4.88 11.21 -4.57
CA ASP A 88 -6.13 11.75 -4.06
C ASP A 88 -7.03 10.60 -3.58
N SER A 89 -7.48 10.68 -2.33
CA SER A 89 -8.32 9.71 -1.66
C SER A 89 -9.77 10.18 -1.47
N ALA A 90 -10.12 11.38 -1.94
CA ALA A 90 -11.45 11.96 -1.76
C ALA A 90 -12.54 11.10 -2.42
N ALA A 91 -12.29 10.61 -3.64
CA ALA A 91 -13.21 9.71 -4.34
C ALA A 91 -13.44 8.38 -3.60
N SER A 92 -12.45 7.94 -2.82
CA SER A 92 -12.51 6.73 -2.00
C SER A 92 -13.04 6.98 -0.58
N GLY A 93 -13.35 8.24 -0.23
CA GLY A 93 -14.00 8.60 1.03
C GLY A 93 -13.13 8.44 2.29
N TRP A 94 -11.80 8.50 2.17
CA TRP A 94 -10.90 8.41 3.32
C TRP A 94 -9.86 9.53 3.32
N ALA A 95 -9.27 9.77 4.49
CA ALA A 95 -8.26 10.80 4.69
C ALA A 95 -7.11 10.27 5.54
N LEU A 96 -5.94 10.89 5.35
CA LEU A 96 -4.78 10.63 6.19
C LEU A 96 -4.80 11.50 7.44
N PRO A 97 -4.33 10.98 8.59
CA PRO A 97 -4.10 11.80 9.77
C PRO A 97 -3.10 12.92 9.44
N THR A 98 -3.18 14.05 10.13
CA THR A 98 -2.21 15.14 9.93
C THR A 98 -0.80 14.72 10.38
N GLY A 99 0.22 15.46 9.94
CA GLY A 99 1.60 15.22 10.38
C GLY A 99 2.28 13.98 9.78
N GLN A 100 1.92 13.61 8.54
CA GLN A 100 2.62 12.53 7.82
C GLN A 100 3.83 13.02 7.02
N MET A 101 4.11 14.33 7.02
CA MET A 101 5.26 14.91 6.32
C MET A 101 6.57 14.21 6.66
N GLY A 102 7.30 13.80 5.61
CA GLY A 102 8.57 13.09 5.71
C GLY A 102 8.48 11.63 6.13
N LYS A 103 7.31 11.12 6.54
CA LYS A 103 7.14 9.72 6.95
C LYS A 103 7.02 8.82 5.74
N GLN A 104 7.51 7.59 5.91
CA GLN A 104 7.36 6.53 4.91
C GLN A 104 5.89 6.12 4.85
N MET A 105 5.40 5.85 3.64
CA MET A 105 4.09 5.29 3.43
C MET A 105 4.05 4.46 2.16
N THR A 106 3.02 3.65 2.03
CA THR A 106 2.67 2.88 0.85
C THR A 106 1.27 3.29 0.42
N VAL A 107 1.08 3.68 -0.85
CA VAL A 107 -0.22 4.07 -1.39
C VAL A 107 -0.61 3.07 -2.49
N ARG A 108 -1.85 2.58 -2.43
CA ARG A 108 -2.47 1.75 -3.46
C ARG A 108 -3.57 2.55 -4.13
N GLY A 109 -3.62 2.53 -5.45
CA GLY A 109 -4.63 3.27 -6.20
C GLY A 109 -4.61 3.00 -7.69
N ILE A 110 -5.59 3.58 -8.37
CA ILE A 110 -5.71 3.54 -9.82
C ILE A 110 -4.97 4.75 -10.40
N VAL A 111 -4.12 4.55 -11.39
CA VAL A 111 -3.46 5.66 -12.09
C VAL A 111 -4.47 6.33 -13.01
N SER A 112 -4.61 7.64 -12.88
CA SER A 112 -5.33 8.52 -13.79
C SER A 112 -4.33 9.44 -14.46
N VAL A 113 -4.57 9.82 -15.71
CA VAL A 113 -3.73 10.78 -16.43
C VAL A 113 -4.58 11.98 -16.79
N ASN A 114 -4.14 13.17 -16.40
CA ASN A 114 -4.87 14.39 -16.73
C ASN A 114 -4.64 14.82 -18.19
N GLU A 115 -5.35 15.86 -18.63
CA GLU A 115 -5.25 16.40 -20.00
C GLU A 115 -3.82 16.85 -20.38
N THR A 116 -2.96 17.15 -19.39
CA THR A 116 -1.56 17.53 -19.61
C THR A 116 -0.61 16.33 -19.65
N GLY A 117 -1.11 15.10 -19.57
CA GLY A 117 -0.30 13.89 -19.54
C GLY A 117 0.35 13.58 -18.18
N THR A 118 -0.02 14.29 -17.12
CA THR A 118 0.56 14.10 -15.78
C THR A 118 -0.18 12.97 -15.06
N PRO A 119 0.53 11.96 -14.53
CA PRO A 119 -0.10 10.90 -13.76
C PRO A 119 -0.52 11.39 -12.36
N GLU A 120 -1.66 10.92 -11.90
CA GLU A 120 -2.16 11.03 -10.53
C GLU A 120 -2.66 9.66 -10.06
N ILE A 121 -2.62 9.41 -8.76
CA ILE A 121 -3.12 8.16 -8.18
C ILE A 121 -4.45 8.42 -7.47
N ALA A 122 -5.55 7.88 -8.00
CA ALA A 122 -6.81 7.78 -7.29
C ALA A 122 -6.67 6.70 -6.20
N ALA A 123 -6.34 7.12 -4.98
CA ALA A 123 -5.92 6.27 -3.89
C ALA A 123 -7.13 5.52 -3.29
N VAL A 124 -7.08 4.19 -3.35
CA VAL A 124 -8.09 3.31 -2.75
C VAL A 124 -7.71 2.90 -1.34
N GLY A 125 -6.43 2.92 -1.01
CA GLY A 125 -5.94 2.68 0.34
C GLY A 125 -4.48 3.07 0.54
N ALA A 126 -4.06 3.14 1.79
CA ALA A 126 -2.68 3.43 2.15
C ALA A 126 -2.26 2.69 3.43
N ARG A 127 -0.96 2.54 3.59
CA ARG A 127 -0.31 2.00 4.79
C ARG A 127 0.79 2.96 5.25
N LEU A 128 0.70 3.44 6.48
CA LEU A 128 1.71 4.26 7.14
C LEU A 128 2.79 3.42 7.80
#